data_AF-A0A2H3I8T5-F1
#
_entry.id   AF-A0A2H3I8T5-F1
#
_cell.length_a   1.000
_cell.length_b   1.000
_cell.length_c   1.000
_cell.angle_alpha   90.00
_cell.angle_beta   90.00
_cell.angle_gamma   90.00
#
_symmetry.space_group_name_H-M   'P 1'
#
loop_
_entity.id
_entity.type
_entity.pdbx_description
1 polymer ?
#
loop_
_entity_poly.entity_id
_entity_poly.type
_entity_poly.pdbx_seq_one_letter_code
_entity_poly.pdbx_strand_id
1 'polypeptide(L)'
;MAVEHRGKALKYLSSALASPNPPTRTELDLIVATTYALTFQASYMTDGLIDFAFMVRGCSIVTRYLVEQYQSSEMFKLLMPNDIYAHVWPLLSAEPFHSPEMVDACIETLEGIQPLLLQQDDTPRYLTYNAILSTYQAMKISAQQAFLAFTFIYSSWEHMTDREFIEFLDPGDPVSSLLLIHFVTATIMMRRIFEALRLDQVNTPRDALANHHWGIHRYESLPAKFRGLVEWQYKFITADKAFIESGQWAAR
;
A
#
# COMPACT_ATOMS: atom_id res chain seq x y z
N MET A 1 -2.57 -26.27 -0.62
CA MET A 1 -2.96 -25.93 0.77
C MET A 1 -3.20 -24.44 0.96
N ALA A 2 -2.24 -23.53 0.72
CA ALA A 2 -2.43 -22.08 0.95
C ALA A 2 -3.59 -21.44 0.14
N VAL A 3 -3.75 -21.80 -1.14
CA VAL A 3 -4.86 -21.31 -2.00
C VAL A 3 -6.23 -21.79 -1.51
N GLU A 4 -6.31 -23.03 -1.03
CA GLU A 4 -7.55 -23.59 -0.48
C GLU A 4 -7.97 -22.89 0.80
N HIS A 5 -7.02 -22.60 1.70
CA HIS A 5 -7.28 -21.81 2.91
C HIS A 5 -7.70 -20.37 2.58
N ARG A 6 -7.09 -19.73 1.58
CA ARG A 6 -7.52 -18.41 1.07
C ARG A 6 -8.98 -18.43 0.61
N GLY A 7 -9.34 -19.42 -0.21
CA GLY A 7 -10.72 -19.58 -0.71
C GLY A 7 -11.73 -19.79 0.41
N LYS A 8 -11.40 -20.61 1.41
CA LYS A 8 -12.25 -20.80 2.61
C LYS A 8 -12.38 -19.51 3.41
N ALA A 9 -11.28 -18.80 3.66
CA ALA A 9 -11.28 -17.53 4.40
C ALA A 9 -12.15 -16.46 3.70
N LEU A 10 -12.02 -16.31 2.38
CA LEU A 10 -12.87 -15.39 1.59
C LEU A 10 -14.35 -15.77 1.67
N LYS A 11 -14.67 -17.06 1.59
CA LYS A 11 -16.05 -17.54 1.73
C LYS A 11 -16.62 -17.24 3.11
N TYR A 12 -15.86 -17.48 4.17
CA TYR A 12 -16.29 -17.17 5.54
C TYR A 12 -16.43 -15.67 5.77
N LEU A 13 -15.48 -14.87 5.29
CA LEU A 13 -15.54 -13.42 5.35
C LEU A 13 -16.80 -12.89 4.66
N SER A 14 -17.07 -13.34 3.43
CA SER A 14 -18.28 -12.97 2.69
C SER A 14 -19.56 -13.40 3.43
N SER A 15 -19.58 -14.61 4.00
CA SER A 15 -20.74 -15.10 4.76
C SER A 15 -20.97 -14.29 6.05
N ALA A 16 -19.90 -13.91 6.74
CA ALA A 16 -19.97 -13.10 7.96
C ALA A 16 -20.49 -11.69 7.67
N LEU A 17 -20.02 -11.06 6.59
CA LEU A 17 -20.47 -9.73 6.15
C LEU A 17 -21.92 -9.73 5.62
N ALA A 18 -22.38 -10.86 5.07
CA ALA A 18 -23.76 -11.02 4.59
C ALA A 18 -24.76 -11.41 5.70
N SER A 19 -24.30 -11.63 6.93
CA SER A 19 -25.16 -11.98 8.06
C SER A 19 -26.17 -10.86 8.33
N PRO A 20 -27.47 -11.18 8.50
CA PRO A 20 -28.49 -10.18 8.83
C PRO A 20 -28.39 -9.69 10.28
N ASN A 21 -27.67 -10.42 11.13
CA ASN A 21 -27.45 -10.04 12.53
C ASN A 21 -26.23 -9.13 12.63
N PRO A 22 -26.31 -8.05 13.44
CA PRO A 22 -25.15 -7.19 13.68
C PRO A 22 -24.03 -8.02 14.33
N PRO A 23 -22.80 -7.96 13.81
CA PRO A 23 -21.69 -8.74 14.33
C PRO A 23 -21.31 -8.25 15.72
N THR A 24 -20.96 -9.17 16.60
CA THR A 24 -20.37 -8.87 17.91
C THR A 24 -18.98 -8.25 17.75
N ARG A 25 -18.47 -7.62 18.82
CA ARG A 25 -17.12 -7.06 18.84
C ARG A 25 -16.05 -8.10 18.50
N THR A 26 -16.12 -9.29 19.11
CA THR A 26 -15.18 -10.38 18.84
C THR A 26 -15.28 -10.89 17.40
N GLU A 27 -16.49 -10.97 16.83
CA GLU A 27 -16.65 -11.32 15.41
C GLU A 27 -16.03 -10.28 14.48
N LEU A 28 -16.19 -8.99 14.77
CA LEU A 28 -15.52 -7.92 14.02
C LEU A 28 -13.99 -7.99 14.17
N ASP A 29 -13.47 -8.27 15.36
CA ASP A 29 -12.03 -8.49 15.56
C ASP A 29 -11.53 -9.67 14.70
N LEU A 30 -12.29 -10.77 14.62
CA LEU A 30 -11.94 -11.91 13.77
C LEU A 30 -12.01 -11.55 12.27
N ILE A 31 -12.97 -10.73 11.86
CA ILE A 31 -13.08 -10.20 10.49
C ILE A 31 -11.84 -9.35 10.18
N VAL A 32 -11.49 -8.40 11.05
CA VAL A 32 -10.28 -7.55 10.92
C VAL A 32 -9.01 -8.40 10.82
N ALA A 33 -8.87 -9.40 11.70
CA ALA A 33 -7.74 -10.33 11.66
C ALA A 33 -7.65 -11.08 10.32
N THR A 34 -8.79 -11.54 9.82
CA THR A 34 -8.89 -12.26 8.55
C THR A 34 -8.55 -11.34 7.37
N THR A 35 -9.03 -10.10 7.33
CA THR A 35 -8.73 -9.14 6.27
C THR A 35 -7.25 -8.74 6.27
N TYR A 36 -6.62 -8.57 7.44
CA TYR A 36 -5.18 -8.33 7.51
C TYR A 36 -4.37 -9.54 7.01
N ALA A 37 -4.73 -10.76 7.41
CA ALA A 37 -4.07 -11.97 6.94
C ALA A 37 -4.16 -12.13 5.42
N LEU A 38 -5.34 -11.86 4.83
CA LEU A 38 -5.55 -11.89 3.39
C LEU A 38 -4.79 -10.77 2.65
N THR A 39 -4.67 -9.60 3.26
CA THR A 39 -3.84 -8.48 2.78
C THR A 39 -2.37 -8.88 2.70
N PHE A 40 -1.81 -9.43 3.79
CA PHE A 40 -0.43 -9.90 3.79
C PHE A 40 -0.22 -11.01 2.77
N GLN A 41 -1.15 -11.97 2.67
CA GLN A 41 -1.07 -13.00 1.65
C GLN A 41 -1.07 -12.42 0.23
N ALA A 42 -1.93 -11.45 -0.06
CA ALA A 42 -1.97 -10.77 -1.35
C ALA A 42 -0.64 -10.05 -1.65
N SER A 43 0.00 -9.46 -0.64
CA SER A 43 1.31 -8.81 -0.77
C SER A 43 2.46 -9.74 -1.17
N TYR A 44 2.27 -11.06 -1.08
CA TYR A 44 3.24 -12.07 -1.52
C TYR A 44 2.91 -12.67 -2.89
N MET A 45 1.81 -12.27 -3.54
CA MET A 45 1.39 -12.79 -4.84
C MET A 45 1.88 -11.87 -5.97
N THR A 46 2.50 -12.43 -7.02
CA THR A 46 3.05 -11.66 -8.16
C THR A 46 1.99 -10.95 -9.00
N ASP A 47 0.75 -11.41 -8.95
CA ASP A 47 -0.45 -10.83 -9.58
C ASP A 47 -1.40 -10.20 -8.54
N GLY A 48 -0.93 -10.05 -7.29
CA GLY A 48 -1.74 -9.69 -6.13
C GLY A 48 -2.07 -8.22 -5.95
N LEU A 49 -1.64 -7.30 -6.83
CA LEU A 49 -1.83 -5.84 -6.62
C LEU A 49 -3.31 -5.47 -6.40
N ILE A 50 -4.20 -6.00 -7.25
CA ILE A 50 -5.64 -5.70 -7.19
C ILE A 50 -6.23 -6.30 -5.90
N ASP A 51 -5.97 -7.58 -5.65
CA ASP A 51 -6.39 -8.26 -4.42
C ASP A 51 -5.89 -7.53 -3.17
N PHE A 52 -4.64 -7.06 -3.17
CA PHE A 52 -4.05 -6.30 -2.08
C PHE A 52 -4.81 -5.01 -1.85
N ALA A 53 -5.08 -4.23 -2.89
CA ALA A 53 -5.81 -2.97 -2.78
C ALA A 53 -7.23 -3.19 -2.22
N PHE A 54 -7.96 -4.20 -2.71
CA PHE A 54 -9.28 -4.56 -2.18
C PHE A 54 -9.23 -4.95 -0.70
N MET A 55 -8.25 -5.77 -0.30
CA MET A 55 -8.13 -6.21 1.09
C MET A 55 -7.71 -5.06 2.01
N VAL A 56 -6.82 -4.17 1.58
CA VAL A 56 -6.45 -2.95 2.34
C VAL A 56 -7.66 -2.06 2.56
N ARG A 57 -8.43 -1.75 1.50
CA ARG A 57 -9.66 -0.95 1.62
C ARG A 57 -10.67 -1.62 2.54
N GLY A 58 -10.81 -2.95 2.45
CA GLY A 58 -11.63 -3.74 3.34
C GLY A 58 -11.20 -3.66 4.81
N CYS A 59 -9.89 -3.69 5.09
CA CYS A 59 -9.36 -3.51 6.45
C CYS A 59 -9.78 -2.15 7.02
N SER A 60 -9.66 -1.07 6.25
CA SER A 60 -10.05 0.27 6.69
C SER A 60 -11.54 0.34 7.00
N ILE A 61 -12.40 -0.16 6.10
CA ILE A 61 -13.86 -0.13 6.28
C ILE A 61 -14.29 -0.91 7.54
N VAL A 62 -13.80 -2.14 7.71
CA VAL A 62 -14.16 -2.97 8.88
C VAL A 62 -13.60 -2.37 10.16
N THR A 63 -12.36 -1.87 10.14
CA THR A 63 -11.75 -1.23 11.32
C THR A 63 -12.54 0.01 11.74
N ARG A 64 -12.92 0.86 10.78
CA ARG A 64 -13.76 2.02 11.04
C ARG A 64 -15.10 1.62 11.63
N TYR A 65 -15.76 0.60 11.07
CA TYR A 65 -17.02 0.08 11.62
C TYR A 65 -16.86 -0.44 13.05
N LEU A 66 -15.81 -1.22 13.35
CA LEU A 66 -15.52 -1.69 14.71
C LEU A 66 -15.36 -0.51 15.68
N VAL A 67 -14.57 0.51 15.31
CA VAL A 67 -14.32 1.69 16.15
C VAL A 67 -15.61 2.50 16.35
N GLU A 68 -16.40 2.72 15.30
CA GLU A 68 -17.66 3.47 15.39
C GLU A 68 -18.68 2.77 16.31
N GLN A 69 -18.74 1.44 16.30
CA GLN A 69 -19.70 0.67 17.11
C GLN A 69 -19.22 0.42 18.54
N TYR A 70 -17.92 0.17 18.74
CA TYR A 70 -17.39 -0.36 20.00
C TYR A 70 -16.28 0.47 20.65
N GLN A 71 -15.80 1.52 19.98
CA GLN A 71 -14.72 2.43 20.40
C GLN A 71 -13.34 1.79 20.59
N SER A 72 -13.25 0.46 20.59
CA SER A 72 -12.02 -0.30 20.84
C SER A 72 -12.14 -1.74 20.34
N SER A 73 -10.99 -2.36 20.08
CA SER A 73 -10.83 -3.79 19.81
C SER A 73 -10.39 -4.54 21.07
N GLU A 74 -10.75 -5.82 21.17
CA GLU A 74 -10.22 -6.72 22.21
C GLU A 74 -8.87 -7.31 21.81
N MET A 75 -8.59 -7.40 20.50
CA MET A 75 -7.41 -8.07 19.94
C MET A 75 -6.32 -7.11 19.45
N PHE A 76 -6.70 -5.94 18.92
CA PHE A 76 -5.80 -5.02 18.22
C PHE A 76 -5.62 -3.71 18.98
N LYS A 77 -4.36 -3.33 19.19
CA LYS A 77 -3.98 -2.09 19.90
C LYS A 77 -3.56 -0.94 18.97
N LEU A 78 -3.52 -1.18 17.67
CA LEU A 78 -3.01 -0.24 16.65
C LEU A 78 -4.08 0.07 15.61
N LEU A 79 -5.29 0.43 16.05
CA LEU A 79 -6.41 0.71 15.15
C LEU A 79 -6.73 2.20 15.03
N MET A 80 -6.27 3.02 15.98
CA MET A 80 -6.51 4.45 16.00
C MET A 80 -5.25 5.23 15.60
N PRO A 81 -5.40 6.43 15.01
CA PRO A 81 -4.25 7.29 14.70
C PRO A 81 -3.36 7.58 15.92
N ASN A 82 -3.96 7.79 17.10
CA ASN A 82 -3.22 8.02 18.33
C ASN A 82 -2.36 6.81 18.74
N ASP A 83 -2.79 5.59 18.40
CA ASP A 83 -2.03 4.38 18.70
C ASP A 83 -0.75 4.33 17.86
N ILE A 84 -0.80 4.80 16.61
CA ILE A 84 0.38 4.90 15.74
C ILE A 84 1.42 5.85 16.37
N TYR A 85 0.99 7.02 16.86
CA TYR A 85 1.88 7.96 17.55
C TYR A 85 2.44 7.40 18.87
N ALA A 86 1.64 6.64 19.62
CA ALA A 86 2.07 6.08 20.90
C ALA A 86 3.03 4.90 20.75
N HIS A 87 2.85 4.07 19.72
CA HIS A 87 3.48 2.76 19.63
C HIS A 87 4.39 2.54 18.42
N VAL A 88 4.12 3.19 17.29
CA VAL A 88 4.92 3.03 16.06
C VAL A 88 5.93 4.15 15.92
N TRP A 89 5.49 5.40 16.12
CA TRP A 89 6.34 6.59 15.98
C TRP A 89 7.66 6.52 16.77
N PRO A 90 7.69 6.07 18.04
CA PRO A 90 8.94 5.99 18.80
C PRO A 90 9.93 4.94 18.28
N LEU A 91 9.48 3.99 17.45
CA LEU A 91 10.32 2.93 16.88
C LEU A 91 11.03 3.39 15.59
N LEU A 92 10.63 4.54 15.04
CA LEU A 92 11.11 5.03 13.76
C LEU A 92 12.13 6.16 13.94
N SER A 93 13.10 6.22 13.02
CA SER A 93 14.12 7.27 13.01
C SER A 93 13.52 8.65 12.72
N ALA A 94 14.04 9.67 13.41
CA ALA A 94 13.78 11.08 13.13
C ALA A 94 14.62 11.62 11.96
N GLU A 95 15.46 10.79 11.34
CA GLU A 95 16.32 11.16 10.22
C GLU A 95 15.77 10.67 8.87
N PRO A 96 16.13 11.35 7.75
CA PRO A 96 15.90 10.84 6.40
C PRO A 96 16.60 9.50 6.17
N PHE A 97 16.06 8.67 5.29
CA PHE A 97 16.55 7.31 5.03
C PHE A 97 16.82 7.00 3.55
N HIS A 98 16.59 7.98 2.67
CA HIS A 98 16.92 7.95 1.24
C HIS A 98 17.75 9.18 0.87
N SER A 99 18.51 9.09 -0.23
CA SER A 99 19.24 10.26 -0.72
C SER A 99 18.26 11.32 -1.26
N PRO A 100 18.54 12.62 -1.06
CA PRO A 100 17.67 13.68 -1.57
C PRO A 100 17.42 13.57 -3.07
N GLU A 101 18.44 13.22 -3.85
CA GLU A 101 18.38 13.11 -5.31
C GLU A 101 17.40 12.02 -5.77
N MET A 102 17.35 10.89 -5.04
CA MET A 102 16.40 9.81 -5.32
C MET A 102 14.97 10.25 -5.08
N VAL A 103 14.72 10.96 -3.97
CA VAL A 103 13.39 11.45 -3.61
C VAL A 103 12.96 12.59 -4.53
N ASP A 104 13.87 13.48 -4.91
CA ASP A 104 13.61 14.59 -5.83
C ASP A 104 13.22 14.07 -7.22
N ALA A 105 13.88 13.02 -7.71
CA ALA A 105 13.49 12.36 -8.96
C ALA A 105 12.06 11.77 -8.90
N CYS A 106 11.67 11.17 -7.77
CA CYS A 106 10.29 10.71 -7.53
C CYS A 106 9.28 11.85 -7.56
N ILE A 107 9.62 13.00 -6.97
CA ILE A 107 8.74 14.18 -6.93
C ILE A 107 8.60 14.77 -8.33
N GLU A 108 9.71 15.00 -9.04
CA GLU A 108 9.70 15.59 -10.39
C GLU A 108 8.86 14.75 -11.37
N THR A 109 9.05 13.43 -11.36
CA THR A 109 8.28 12.51 -12.21
C THR A 109 6.81 12.46 -11.84
N LEU A 110 6.48 12.50 -10.54
CA LEU A 110 5.10 12.57 -10.09
C LEU A 110 4.44 13.89 -10.51
N GLU A 111 5.10 15.02 -10.34
CA GLU A 111 4.63 16.35 -10.78
C GLU A 111 4.36 16.39 -12.29
N GLY A 112 5.12 15.64 -13.09
CA GLY A 112 4.86 15.45 -14.52
C GLY A 112 3.50 14.82 -14.84
N ILE A 113 2.86 14.12 -13.89
CA ILE A 113 1.52 13.52 -14.02
C ILE A 113 0.43 14.53 -13.68
N GLN A 114 0.73 15.58 -12.90
CA GLN A 114 -0.25 16.57 -12.43
C GLN A 114 -1.14 17.17 -13.54
N PRO A 115 -0.61 17.53 -14.73
CA PRO A 115 -1.44 18.08 -15.81
C PRO A 115 -2.53 17.12 -16.30
N LEU A 116 -2.33 15.80 -16.18
CA LEU A 116 -3.32 14.78 -16.57
C LEU A 116 -4.48 14.71 -15.58
N LEU A 117 -4.24 15.09 -14.31
CA LEU A 117 -5.24 15.09 -13.24
C LEU A 117 -6.13 16.34 -13.27
N LEU A 118 -5.62 17.46 -13.79
CA LEU A 118 -6.37 18.73 -13.87
C LEU A 118 -7.34 18.78 -15.05
N GLN A 119 -7.21 17.86 -16.01
CA GLN A 119 -8.05 17.81 -17.20
C GLN A 119 -9.39 17.12 -16.97
N GLN A 120 -9.53 16.41 -15.85
CA GLN A 120 -10.73 15.69 -15.44
C GLN A 120 -10.98 16.12 -14.00
N ASP A 121 -12.19 16.53 -13.64
CA ASP A 121 -12.55 16.86 -12.25
C ASP A 121 -12.51 15.59 -11.38
N ASP A 122 -11.29 15.09 -11.15
CA ASP A 122 -10.98 13.73 -10.78
C ASP A 122 -10.44 13.70 -9.35
N THR A 123 -11.37 13.92 -8.43
CA THR A 123 -11.11 13.95 -7.00
C THR A 123 -10.42 12.65 -6.50
N PRO A 124 -10.84 11.43 -6.89
CA PRO A 124 -10.21 10.19 -6.44
C PRO A 124 -8.72 10.07 -6.80
N ARG A 125 -8.34 10.31 -8.07
CA ARG A 125 -6.93 10.25 -8.48
C ARG A 125 -6.13 11.37 -7.85
N TYR A 126 -6.71 12.56 -7.72
CA TYR A 126 -6.05 13.71 -7.08
C TYR A 126 -5.76 13.48 -5.59
N LEU A 127 -6.67 12.84 -4.84
CA LEU A 127 -6.41 12.46 -3.45
C LEU A 127 -5.23 11.50 -3.34
N THR A 128 -5.18 10.49 -4.21
CA THR A 128 -4.08 9.51 -4.22
C THR A 128 -2.75 10.15 -4.63
N TYR A 129 -2.78 11.02 -5.65
CA TYR A 129 -1.63 11.82 -6.05
C TYR A 129 -1.06 12.63 -4.89
N ASN A 130 -1.90 13.36 -4.15
CA ASN A 130 -1.44 14.17 -3.02
C ASN A 130 -0.87 13.30 -1.89
N ALA A 131 -1.49 12.15 -1.60
CA ALA A 131 -0.98 11.24 -0.58
C ALA A 131 0.41 10.69 -0.95
N ILE A 132 0.64 10.35 -2.22
CA ILE A 132 1.96 9.92 -2.72
C ILE A 132 2.96 11.08 -2.65
N LEU A 133 2.57 12.29 -3.10
CA LEU A 133 3.44 13.47 -3.06
C LEU A 133 3.86 13.81 -1.63
N SER A 134 2.90 13.84 -0.69
CA SER A 134 3.16 14.04 0.74
C SER A 134 4.07 12.96 1.30
N THR A 135 3.95 11.72 0.84
CA THR A 135 4.85 10.64 1.24
C THR A 135 6.28 10.93 0.80
N TYR A 136 6.51 11.27 -0.47
CA TYR A 136 7.86 11.60 -0.94
C TYR A 136 8.44 12.83 -0.23
N GLN A 137 7.64 13.89 -0.04
CA GLN A 137 8.06 15.07 0.71
C GLN A 137 8.45 14.70 2.15
N ALA A 138 7.69 13.84 2.81
CA ALA A 138 7.98 13.37 4.15
C ALA A 138 9.23 12.49 4.24
N MET A 139 9.57 11.72 3.20
CA MET A 139 10.83 10.95 3.12
C MET A 139 12.07 11.85 3.18
N LYS A 140 11.98 13.10 2.72
CA LYS A 140 13.05 14.10 2.83
C LYS A 140 13.27 14.58 4.26
N ILE A 141 12.29 14.37 5.14
CA ILE A 141 12.29 14.90 6.50
C ILE A 141 12.68 13.80 7.48
N SER A 142 11.92 12.71 7.55
CA SER A 142 12.22 11.59 8.46
C SER A 142 11.46 10.31 8.14
N ALA A 143 11.94 9.18 8.65
CA ALA A 143 11.22 7.90 8.58
C ALA A 143 9.86 7.95 9.30
N GLN A 144 9.78 8.67 10.42
CA GLN A 144 8.54 8.91 11.16
C GLN A 144 7.47 9.59 10.30
N GLN A 145 7.82 10.72 9.68
CA GLN A 145 6.87 11.46 8.84
C GLN A 145 6.52 10.67 7.58
N ALA A 146 7.50 10.01 6.96
CA ALA A 146 7.26 9.18 5.79
C ALA A 146 6.28 8.05 6.07
N PHE A 147 6.38 7.39 7.23
CA PHE A 147 5.46 6.33 7.62
C PHE A 147 4.03 6.85 7.75
N LEU A 148 3.83 7.96 8.48
CA LEU A 148 2.50 8.54 8.60
C LEU A 148 1.94 8.97 7.25
N ALA A 149 2.71 9.73 6.47
CA ALA A 149 2.31 10.19 5.14
C ALA A 149 1.91 9.02 4.23
N PHE A 150 2.67 7.93 4.27
CA PHE A 150 2.40 6.72 3.48
C PHE A 150 1.04 6.08 3.84
N THR A 151 0.63 6.08 5.12
CA THR A 151 -0.68 5.53 5.51
C THR A 151 -1.86 6.25 4.85
N PHE A 152 -1.72 7.53 4.51
CA PHE A 152 -2.77 8.28 3.81
C PHE A 152 -3.01 7.82 2.38
N ILE A 153 -2.08 7.08 1.75
CA ILE A 153 -2.34 6.45 0.45
C ILE A 153 -3.47 5.42 0.59
N TYR A 154 -3.49 4.66 1.68
CA TYR A 154 -4.57 3.71 1.94
C TYR A 154 -5.87 4.41 2.32
N SER A 155 -5.77 5.52 3.05
CA SER A 155 -6.93 6.37 3.32
C SER A 155 -7.53 6.95 2.04
N SER A 156 -6.75 7.30 1.02
CA SER A 156 -7.31 7.82 -0.24
C SER A 156 -8.20 6.79 -0.93
N TRP A 157 -7.86 5.50 -0.84
CA TRP A 157 -8.67 4.39 -1.38
C TRP A 157 -9.94 4.13 -0.57
N GLU A 158 -9.88 4.29 0.75
CA GLU A 158 -11.05 4.17 1.62
C GLU A 158 -12.15 5.18 1.26
N HIS A 159 -11.76 6.41 0.92
CA HIS A 159 -12.69 7.51 0.61
C HIS A 159 -13.31 7.42 -0.79
N MET A 160 -12.82 6.53 -1.65
CA MET A 160 -13.43 6.28 -2.96
C MET A 160 -14.74 5.52 -2.80
N THR A 161 -15.74 5.86 -3.62
CA THR A 161 -16.90 4.99 -3.83
C THR A 161 -16.45 3.66 -4.46
N ASP A 162 -17.27 2.62 -4.37
CA ASP A 162 -16.94 1.31 -4.96
C ASP A 162 -16.65 1.40 -6.47
N ARG A 163 -17.39 2.24 -7.17
CA ARG A 163 -17.21 2.47 -8.60
C ARG A 163 -15.88 3.16 -8.89
N GLU A 164 -15.60 4.28 -8.21
CA GLU A 164 -14.34 5.01 -8.40
C GLU A 164 -13.13 4.13 -8.07
N PHE A 165 -13.22 3.30 -7.03
CA PHE A 165 -12.16 2.39 -6.66
C PHE A 165 -11.91 1.31 -7.72
N ILE A 166 -12.97 0.71 -8.28
CA ILE A 166 -12.84 -0.27 -9.37
C ILE A 166 -12.24 0.38 -10.62
N GLU A 167 -12.71 1.57 -10.99
CA GLU A 167 -12.19 2.33 -12.13
C GLU A 167 -10.71 2.72 -11.91
N PHE A 168 -10.33 3.10 -10.69
CA PHE A 168 -8.94 3.40 -10.33
C PHE A 168 -8.00 2.19 -10.47
N LEU A 169 -8.47 0.98 -10.17
CA LEU A 169 -7.64 -0.22 -10.28
C LEU A 169 -7.53 -0.77 -11.71
N ASP A 170 -8.38 -0.32 -12.63
CA ASP A 170 -8.43 -0.80 -14.02
C ASP A 170 -7.06 -0.64 -14.72
N PRO A 171 -6.42 -1.74 -15.17
CA PRO A 171 -5.19 -1.65 -15.96
C PRO A 171 -5.37 -0.90 -17.30
N GLY A 172 -6.59 -0.77 -17.79
CA GLY A 172 -6.93 0.03 -18.96
C GLY A 172 -6.82 1.54 -18.74
N ASP A 173 -6.80 2.01 -17.49
CA ASP A 173 -6.66 3.42 -17.14
C ASP A 173 -5.18 3.81 -16.99
N PRO A 174 -4.60 4.59 -17.93
CA PRO A 174 -3.20 4.94 -17.88
C PRO A 174 -2.86 5.85 -16.71
N VAL A 175 -3.75 6.77 -16.31
CA VAL A 175 -3.44 7.76 -15.26
C VAL A 175 -3.37 7.08 -13.90
N SER A 176 -4.35 6.23 -13.58
CA SER A 176 -4.31 5.44 -12.34
C SER A 176 -3.14 4.46 -12.34
N SER A 177 -2.79 3.89 -13.50
CA SER A 177 -1.61 3.02 -13.63
C SER A 177 -0.30 3.75 -13.31
N LEU A 178 -0.15 5.02 -13.72
CA LEU A 178 1.01 5.84 -13.35
C LEU A 178 1.07 6.04 -11.83
N LEU A 179 -0.05 6.39 -11.19
CA LEU A 179 -0.13 6.56 -9.73
C LEU A 179 0.17 5.25 -8.98
N LEU A 180 -0.33 4.10 -9.47
CA LEU A 180 -0.05 2.80 -8.88
C LEU A 180 1.43 2.39 -9.00
N ILE A 181 2.12 2.77 -10.09
CA ILE A 181 3.57 2.57 -10.21
C ILE A 181 4.33 3.42 -9.18
N HIS A 182 3.90 4.66 -8.92
CA HIS A 182 4.46 5.46 -7.83
C HIS A 182 4.14 4.86 -6.45
N PHE A 183 2.93 4.33 -6.23
CA PHE A 183 2.60 3.62 -5.00
C PHE A 183 3.53 2.42 -4.76
N VAL A 184 3.78 1.61 -5.79
CA VAL A 184 4.74 0.48 -5.72
C VAL A 184 6.14 0.99 -5.40
N THR A 185 6.58 2.06 -6.06
CA THR A 185 7.88 2.69 -5.82
C THR A 185 8.02 3.15 -4.38
N ALA A 186 7.04 3.90 -3.87
CA ALA A 186 7.00 4.33 -2.48
C ALA A 186 7.02 3.14 -1.52
N THR A 187 6.28 2.06 -1.82
CA THR A 187 6.27 0.83 -1.01
C THR A 187 7.66 0.18 -0.94
N ILE A 188 8.38 0.09 -2.06
CA ILE A 188 9.75 -0.45 -2.12
C ILE A 188 10.73 0.44 -1.35
N MET A 189 10.59 1.76 -1.47
CA MET A 189 11.37 2.73 -0.71
C MET A 189 11.10 2.62 0.80
N MET A 190 9.85 2.39 1.22
CA MET A 190 9.44 2.24 2.62
C MET A 190 9.85 0.90 3.26
N ARG A 191 10.35 -0.07 2.49
CA ARG A 191 10.67 -1.42 2.97
C ARG A 191 11.54 -1.46 4.22
N ARG A 192 12.59 -0.63 4.32
CA ARG A 192 13.45 -0.59 5.52
C ARG A 192 12.69 -0.20 6.79
N ILE A 193 11.66 0.65 6.66
CA ILE A 193 10.77 1.03 7.75
C ILE A 193 9.89 -0.16 8.14
N PHE A 194 9.32 -0.86 7.17
CA PHE A 194 8.51 -2.06 7.45
C PHE A 194 9.33 -3.18 8.09
N GLU A 195 10.58 -3.36 7.68
CA GLU A 195 11.52 -4.31 8.28
C GLU A 195 11.83 -3.95 9.74
N ALA A 196 12.09 -2.67 10.03
CA ALA A 196 12.35 -2.20 11.40
C ALA A 196 11.15 -2.42 12.34
N LEU A 197 9.92 -2.40 11.81
CA LEU A 197 8.70 -2.64 12.57
C LEU A 197 8.38 -4.13 12.78
N ARG A 198 9.08 -5.05 12.09
CA ARG A 198 8.88 -6.51 12.18
C ARG A 198 9.91 -7.16 13.11
N LEU A 199 9.89 -6.78 14.38
CA LEU A 199 10.93 -7.11 15.39
C LEU A 199 11.26 -8.61 15.55
N ASP A 200 10.36 -9.53 15.17
CA ASP A 200 10.50 -10.98 15.43
C ASP A 200 10.33 -11.91 14.20
N GLN A 201 10.31 -11.38 12.97
CA GLN A 201 10.12 -12.21 11.77
C GLN A 201 11.42 -12.41 10.99
N VAL A 202 11.67 -13.65 10.54
CA VAL A 202 12.71 -13.94 9.54
C VAL A 202 12.25 -13.33 8.22
N ASN A 203 12.61 -12.06 7.98
CA ASN A 203 12.35 -11.41 6.71
C ASN A 203 13.33 -11.97 5.68
N THR A 204 12.81 -12.57 4.60
CA THR A 204 13.61 -12.79 3.42
C THR A 204 13.32 -11.66 2.43
N PRO A 205 14.33 -11.00 1.84
CA PRO A 205 14.09 -9.97 0.83
C PRO A 205 13.30 -10.47 -0.39
N ARG A 206 13.22 -11.81 -0.58
CA ARG A 206 12.38 -12.45 -1.59
C ARG A 206 10.88 -12.24 -1.34
N ASP A 207 10.48 -12.06 -0.10
CA ASP A 207 9.10 -11.76 0.27
C ASP A 207 8.62 -10.42 -0.33
N ALA A 208 9.55 -9.52 -0.69
CA ALA A 208 9.25 -8.26 -1.34
C ALA A 208 9.20 -8.31 -2.88
N LEU A 209 9.50 -9.47 -3.51
CA LEU A 209 9.56 -9.57 -4.99
C LEU A 209 8.19 -9.39 -5.65
N ALA A 210 7.09 -9.65 -4.96
CA ALA A 210 5.73 -9.43 -5.49
C ALA A 210 5.52 -7.96 -5.90
N ASN A 211 5.87 -7.00 -5.03
CA ASN A 211 5.76 -5.57 -5.31
C ASN A 211 6.51 -5.17 -6.59
N HIS A 212 7.70 -5.75 -6.82
CA HIS A 212 8.49 -5.46 -8.02
C HIS A 212 7.79 -5.92 -9.29
N HIS A 213 7.22 -7.14 -9.27
CA HIS A 213 6.43 -7.66 -10.39
C HIS A 213 5.21 -6.79 -10.68
N TRP A 214 4.55 -6.27 -9.64
CA TRP A 214 3.40 -5.37 -9.82
C TRP A 214 3.76 -4.13 -10.61
N GLY A 215 4.83 -3.44 -10.21
CA GLY A 215 5.29 -2.22 -10.87
C GLY A 215 5.77 -2.46 -12.31
N ILE A 216 6.55 -3.53 -12.51
CA ILE A 216 7.06 -3.92 -13.85
C ILE A 216 5.88 -4.25 -14.78
N HIS A 217 4.98 -5.13 -14.35
CA HIS A 217 3.84 -5.54 -15.16
C HIS A 217 2.92 -4.37 -15.53
N ARG A 218 2.69 -3.45 -14.58
CA ARG A 218 1.89 -2.25 -14.83
C ARG A 218 2.58 -1.32 -15.82
N TYR A 219 3.89 -1.12 -15.70
CA TYR A 219 4.67 -0.32 -16.67
C TYR A 219 4.65 -0.94 -18.08
N GLU A 220 4.85 -2.26 -18.19
CA GLU A 220 4.85 -2.96 -19.48
C GLU A 220 3.48 -2.85 -20.18
N SER A 221 2.41 -2.82 -19.41
CA SER A 221 1.03 -2.66 -19.89
C SER A 221 0.67 -1.21 -20.28
N LEU A 222 1.48 -0.21 -19.91
CA LEU A 222 1.22 1.19 -20.26
C LEU A 222 1.36 1.44 -21.77
N PRO A 223 0.47 2.26 -22.35
CA PRO A 223 0.67 2.78 -23.70
C PRO A 223 1.99 3.55 -23.81
N ALA A 224 2.72 3.38 -24.91
CA ALA A 224 4.08 3.91 -25.10
C ALA A 224 4.20 5.42 -24.81
N LYS A 225 3.16 6.21 -25.10
CA LYS A 225 3.12 7.65 -24.87
C LYS A 225 3.19 8.07 -23.38
N PHE A 226 2.83 7.18 -22.45
CA PHE A 226 2.84 7.47 -21.01
C PHE A 226 4.09 6.94 -20.29
N ARG A 227 4.82 5.98 -20.89
CA ARG A 227 5.96 5.33 -20.24
C ARG A 227 7.05 6.29 -19.80
N GLY A 228 7.28 7.36 -20.58
CA GLY A 228 8.26 8.39 -20.26
C GLY A 228 8.02 9.11 -18.93
N LEU A 229 6.77 9.14 -18.42
CA LEU A 229 6.43 9.78 -17.16
C LEU A 229 6.88 8.97 -15.93
N VAL A 230 7.12 7.66 -16.08
CA VAL A 230 7.48 6.74 -14.99
C VAL A 230 8.71 5.87 -15.31
N GLU A 231 9.51 6.30 -16.28
CA GLU A 231 10.71 5.58 -16.73
C GLU A 231 11.73 5.43 -15.60
N TRP A 232 11.84 6.45 -14.75
CA TRP A 232 12.73 6.41 -13.58
C TRP A 232 12.26 5.35 -12.58
N GLN A 233 10.96 5.31 -12.26
CA GLN A 233 10.36 4.33 -11.35
C GLN A 233 10.60 2.91 -11.87
N TYR A 234 10.38 2.68 -13.16
CA TYR A 234 10.62 1.38 -13.78
C TYR A 234 12.08 0.92 -13.63
N LYS A 235 13.05 1.81 -13.89
CA LYS A 235 14.48 1.52 -13.71
C LYS A 235 14.84 1.25 -12.25
N PHE A 236 14.31 2.05 -11.33
CA PHE A 236 14.50 1.88 -9.89
C PHE A 236 13.99 0.51 -9.44
N ILE A 237 12.74 0.16 -9.77
CA ILE A 237 12.11 -1.12 -9.43
C ILE A 237 12.92 -2.28 -10.02
N THR A 238 13.32 -2.19 -11.29
CA THR A 238 14.09 -3.26 -11.95
C THR A 238 15.47 -3.45 -11.32
N ALA A 239 16.16 -2.36 -11.00
CA ALA A 239 17.47 -2.40 -10.35
C ALA A 239 17.38 -2.99 -8.93
N ASP A 240 16.38 -2.60 -8.15
CA ASP A 240 16.17 -3.14 -6.80
C ASP A 240 15.83 -4.64 -6.84
N LYS A 241 14.96 -5.06 -7.77
CA LYS A 241 14.66 -6.47 -8.02
C LYS A 241 15.92 -7.27 -8.32
N ALA A 242 16.76 -6.79 -9.25
CA ALA A 242 18.00 -7.45 -9.61
C ALA A 242 18.98 -7.54 -8.42
N PHE A 243 19.04 -6.49 -7.58
CA PHE A 243 19.84 -6.49 -6.35
C PHE A 243 19.38 -7.58 -5.37
N ILE A 244 18.07 -7.73 -5.13
CA ILE A 244 17.51 -8.79 -4.29
C ILE A 244 17.86 -10.17 -4.84
N GLU A 245 17.65 -10.38 -6.15
CA GLU A 245 17.87 -11.66 -6.82
C GLU A 245 19.35 -12.07 -6.83
N SER A 246 20.27 -11.09 -6.88
CA SER A 246 21.71 -11.34 -6.86
C SER A 246 22.26 -11.88 -5.53
N GLY A 247 21.48 -11.83 -4.44
CA GLY A 247 21.92 -12.26 -3.11
C GLY A 247 22.91 -11.31 -2.41
N GLN A 248 23.28 -10.19 -3.05
CA GLN A 248 24.21 -9.19 -2.49
C GLN A 248 23.67 -8.50 -1.22
N TRP A 249 22.38 -8.65 -0.93
CA TRP A 249 21.76 -8.16 0.31
C TRP A 249 22.29 -8.87 1.57
N ALA A 250 22.79 -10.11 1.46
CA ALA A 250 23.28 -10.90 2.60
C ALA A 250 24.69 -10.51 3.07
N ALA A 251 25.33 -9.52 2.43
CA ALA A 251 26.67 -9.04 2.74
C ALA A 251 26.70 -7.71 3.52
N ARG A 252 25.56 -7.26 4.06
CA ARG A 252 25.42 -6.04 4.87
C ARG A 252 25.02 -6.35 6.30
#